data_AF-A0A8I1YFQ8-F1
#
_entry.id   AF-A0A8I1YFQ8-F1
#
_cell.length_a   1.000
_cell.length_b   1.000
_cell.length_c   1.000
_cell.angle_alpha   90.00
_cell.angle_beta   90.00
_cell.angle_gamma   90.00
#
_symmetry.space_group_name_H-M   'P 1'
#
loop_
_entity.id
_entity.type
_entity.pdbx_description
1 polymer ?
#
loop_
_entity_poly.entity_id
_entity_poly.type
_entity_poly.pdbx_seq_one_letter_code
_entity_poly.pdbx_strand_id
1 'polypeptide(L)' 'MRWTLRDIQAGRLKLSPASDEDLHVLAELGLIELHDDEPGLTEAGAAVLSD' A
#
# COMPACT_ATOMS: atom_id res chain seq x y z
N MET A 1 -0.79 8.54 -5.44
CA MET A 1 -0.13 7.53 -4.58
C MET A 1 -0.57 7.57 -3.11
N ARG A 2 -0.74 8.73 -2.46
CA ARG A 2 -1.20 8.80 -1.04
C ARG A 2 -2.53 8.08 -0.75
N TRP A 3 -3.45 8.09 -1.72
CA TRP A 3 -4.73 7.38 -1.62
C TRP A 3 -4.54 5.85 -1.47
N THR A 4 -3.68 5.25 -2.28
CA THR A 4 -3.41 3.80 -2.29
C THR A 4 -2.89 3.31 -0.94
N LEU A 5 -1.90 4.00 -0.37
CA LEU A 5 -1.39 3.68 0.97
C LEU A 5 -2.48 3.78 2.04
N ARG A 6 -3.35 4.79 1.97
CA ARG A 6 -4.46 4.96 2.92
C ARG A 6 -5.50 3.85 2.81
N ASP A 7 -5.73 3.31 1.62
CA ASP A 7 -6.64 2.18 1.41
C ASP A 7 -6.05 0.85 1.82
N ILE A 8 -4.75 0.66 1.62
CA ILE A 8 -3.98 -0.46 2.19
C ILE A 8 -4.08 -0.43 3.73
N GLN A 9 -3.85 0.74 4.35
CA GLN A 9 -3.94 0.91 5.81
C GLN A 9 -5.32 0.53 6.36
N ALA A 10 -6.37 0.83 5.60
CA ALA A 10 -7.75 0.63 6.02
C ALA A 10 -8.35 -0.71 5.55
N GLY A 11 -7.57 -1.56 4.88
CA GLY A 11 -8.07 -2.83 4.30
C GLY A 11 -9.19 -2.63 3.27
N ARG A 12 -9.23 -1.48 2.59
CA ARG A 12 -10.33 -1.09 1.67
C ARG A 12 -10.16 -1.55 0.23
N LEU A 13 -9.15 -2.37 -0.06
CA LEU A 13 -8.81 -2.83 -1.40
C LEU A 13 -9.88 -3.71 -2.07
N LYS A 14 -10.89 -4.18 -1.32
CA LYS A 14 -12.01 -4.95 -1.88
C LYS A 14 -13.00 -4.11 -2.70
N LEU A 15 -13.13 -2.81 -2.41
CA LEU A 15 -14.09 -1.91 -3.09
C LEU A 15 -13.46 -1.17 -4.26
N SER A 16 -12.17 -0.85 -4.16
CA SER A 16 -11.37 -0.28 -5.23
C SER A 16 -9.97 -0.92 -5.17
N PRO A 17 -9.75 -2.06 -5.85
CA PRO A 17 -8.43 -2.67 -5.87
C PRO A 17 -7.42 -1.71 -6.50
N ALA A 18 -6.24 -1.62 -5.89
CA ALA A 18 -5.11 -0.94 -6.50
C ALA A 18 -4.62 -1.74 -7.72
N SER A 19 -4.01 -1.08 -8.70
CA SER A 19 -3.39 -1.81 -9.81
C SER A 19 -2.18 -2.58 -9.33
N ASP A 20 -1.92 -3.74 -9.94
CA ASP A 20 -0.74 -4.55 -9.62
C ASP A 20 0.57 -3.78 -9.90
N GLU A 21 0.57 -2.91 -10.91
CA GLU A 21 1.70 -2.01 -11.22
C GLU A 21 1.96 -1.02 -10.08
N ASP A 22 0.92 -0.37 -9.54
CA ASP A 22 1.04 0.56 -8.42
C ASP A 22 1.54 -0.18 -7.16
N LEU A 23 1.03 -1.39 -6.90
CA LEU A 23 1.49 -2.22 -5.79
C LEU A 23 2.96 -2.61 -5.95
N HIS A 24 3.37 -2.96 -7.17
CA HIS A 24 4.77 -3.30 -7.45
C HIS A 24 5.70 -2.11 -7.20
N VAL A 25 5.34 -0.92 -7.71
CA VAL A 25 6.12 0.31 -7.49
C VAL A 25 6.19 0.65 -5.99
N LEU A 26 5.09 0.54 -5.25
CA LEU A 26 5.09 0.79 -3.80
C LEU A 26 5.95 -0.22 -3.03
N ALA A 27 5.98 -1.48 -3.47
CA ALA A 27 6.81 -2.52 -2.90
C ALA A 27 8.30 -2.30 -3.20
N GLU A 28 8.65 -1.92 -4.44
CA GLU A 28 10.02 -1.53 -4.82
C GLU A 28 10.53 -0.33 -4.03
N LEU A 29 9.63 0.61 -3.69
CA LEU A 29 9.93 1.76 -2.84
C LEU A 29 10.01 1.41 -1.35
N GLY A 30 9.69 0.16 -0.95
CA GLY A 30 9.69 -0.29 0.44
C GLY A 30 8.58 0.34 1.29
N LEU A 31 7.52 0.85 0.67
CA LEU A 31 6.39 1.48 1.36
C LEU A 31 5.32 0.46 1.76
N ILE A 32 5.29 -0.68 1.08
CA ILE A 32 4.40 -1.81 1.36
C ILE A 32 5.19 -3.12 1.25
N GLU A 33 4.70 -4.16 1.91
CA GLU A 33 5.15 -5.54 1.74
C GLU A 33 3.95 -6.39 1.28
N LEU A 34 4.21 -7.36 0.40
CA LEU A 34 3.19 -8.30 -0.06
C LEU A 34 3.32 -9.60 0.75
N HIS A 35 2.26 -9.99 1.45
CA HIS A 35 2.17 -11.27 2.16
C HIS A 35 0.96 -12.04 1.65
N ASP A 36 1.18 -13.20 1.04
CA ASP A 36 0.10 -14.02 0.46
C ASP A 36 -0.84 -13.22 -0.48
N ASP A 37 -0.24 -12.40 -1.35
CA ASP A 37 -0.93 -11.46 -2.27
C ASP A 37 -1.75 -10.34 -1.57
N GLU A 38 -1.65 -10.21 -0.25
CA GLU A 38 -2.24 -9.12 0.51
C GLU A 38 -1.17 -8.05 0.82
N PRO A 39 -1.33 -6.81 0.32
CA PRO A 39 -0.40 -5.74 0.63
C PRO A 39 -0.61 -5.23 2.07
N GLY A 40 0.48 -5.22 2.83
CA GLY A 40 0.60 -4.60 4.15
C GLY A 40 1.48 -3.35 4.11
N LEU A 41 1.21 -2.38 4.97
CA LEU A 41 2.03 -1.17 5.10
C LEU A 41 3.31 -1.45 5.87
N THR A 42 4.42 -0.91 5.38
CA THR A 42 5.65 -0.82 6.18
C THR A 42 5.63 0.42 7.06
N GLU A 43 6.55 0.48 8.03
CA GLU A 43 6.78 1.67 8.86
C GLU A 43 7.06 2.92 8.00
N ALA A 44 7.81 2.76 6.90
CA ALA A 44 8.11 3.85 5.98
C ALA A 44 6.86 4.36 5.25
N GLY A 45 6.00 3.44 4.77
CA GLY A 45 4.73 3.82 4.16
C GLY A 45 3.77 4.50 5.14
N ALA A 46 3.77 4.09 6.41
CA ALA A 46 2.95 4.71 7.46
C ALA A 46 3.42 6.14 7.78
N ALA A 47 4.73 6.38 7.75
CA ALA A 47 5.29 7.72 7.91
C ALA A 47 4.84 8.69 6.81
N VAL A 48 4.72 8.23 5.56
CA VAL A 48 4.21 9.04 4.43
C VAL A 48 2.76 9.51 4.64
N LEU A 49 1.97 8.79 5.43
CA LEU A 49 0.59 9.14 5.76
C LEU A 49 0.47 10.12 6.94
N SER A 50 1.54 10.29 7.71
CA SER A 50 1.57 11.09 8.94
C SER A 50 2.06 12.53 8.75
N ASP A 51 2.47 12.88 7.53
CA ASP A 51 2.97 14.21 7.10
C ASP A 51 1.87 15.05 6.41
#